data_AF-A0A7C0Z5N4-F1
#
_entry.id   AF-A0A7C0Z5N4-F1
#
_cell.length_a   1.000
_cell.length_b   1.000
_cell.length_c   1.000
_cell.angle_alpha   90.00
_cell.angle_beta   90.00
_cell.angle_gamma   90.00
#
_symmetry.space_group_name_H-M   'P 1'
#
loop_
_entity.id
_entity.type
_entity.pdbx_description
1 polymer ?
#
loop_
_entity_poly.entity_id
_entity_poly.type
_entity_poly.pdbx_seq_one_letter_code
_entity_poly.pdbx_strand_id
1 'polypeptide(L)'
;MKLYFIRVYVNDVLLGFVDAEGFFSKYGNNDGDNVIGLVAEAHVIKRLLEEGYEVKIIHSHNVEIREIRRGHLICECVRDYGEVIENMPRDLKELFRSLTDSGIRIRVRDNGRIPVYFEDKLLFRTSLKNVLRYLISKPLLLSFISPVFETDHEPFLLYLGWEIMLMLFYASSMTSQNGKLVKVLGGKTRGGVRYVKVENVNEVLDRVEEILEKLGILLVPDFWKGLNVSNKRSIEEEFKRLNEIVRLRREA
;
A
#
# COMPACT_ATOMS: atom_id res chain seq x y z
N MET A 1 28.69 8.05 10.38
CA MET A 1 27.58 7.32 9.75
C MET A 1 27.03 8.16 8.61
N LYS A 2 27.13 7.68 7.37
CA LYS A 2 26.55 8.38 6.22
C LYS A 2 25.06 8.06 6.17
N LEU A 3 24.19 9.05 6.35
CA LEU A 3 22.74 8.83 6.25
C LEU A 3 22.36 8.65 4.78
N TYR A 4 21.69 7.55 4.45
CA TYR A 4 21.24 7.22 3.10
C TYR A 4 19.77 7.60 2.93
N PHE A 5 19.51 8.92 2.91
CA PHE A 5 18.15 9.41 2.67
C PHE A 5 17.79 9.35 1.19
N ILE A 6 16.79 8.55 0.88
CA ILE A 6 16.27 8.37 -0.48
C ILE A 6 15.03 9.26 -0.64
N ARG A 7 15.03 10.08 -1.70
CA ARG A 7 13.85 10.87 -2.10
C ARG A 7 12.86 9.97 -2.84
N VAL A 8 11.57 10.10 -2.54
CA VAL A 8 10.51 9.33 -3.20
C VAL A 8 9.62 10.26 -4.00
N TYR A 9 9.46 9.97 -5.29
CA TYR A 9 8.64 10.77 -6.20
C TYR A 9 7.54 9.92 -6.82
N VAL A 10 6.36 10.51 -7.00
CA VAL A 10 5.29 9.95 -7.85
C VAL A 10 4.99 10.97 -8.93
N ASN A 11 5.13 10.56 -10.19
CA ASN A 11 4.93 11.43 -11.35
C ASN A 11 5.61 12.81 -11.22
N ASP A 12 6.90 12.78 -10.86
CA ASP A 12 7.77 13.94 -10.63
C ASP A 12 7.45 14.85 -9.44
N VAL A 13 6.39 14.55 -8.68
CA VAL A 13 6.10 15.24 -7.42
C VAL A 13 6.80 14.52 -6.28
N LEU A 14 7.59 15.27 -5.51
CA LEU A 14 8.26 14.76 -4.31
C LEU A 14 7.20 14.47 -3.25
N LEU A 15 7.10 13.22 -2.82
CA LEU A 15 6.20 12.82 -1.75
C LEU A 15 6.88 12.79 -0.38
N GLY A 16 8.20 12.57 -0.33
CA GLY A 16 8.92 12.53 0.93
C GLY A 16 10.30 11.90 0.82
N PHE A 17 10.82 11.51 1.99
CA PHE A 17 12.15 10.94 2.17
C PHE A 17 12.06 9.70 3.04
N VAL A 18 12.93 8.72 2.80
CA VAL A 18 13.07 7.53 3.64
C VAL A 18 14.54 7.29 3.95
N ASP A 19 14.83 6.85 5.15
CA ASP A 19 16.15 6.31 5.49
C ASP A 19 16.26 4.87 4.98
N ALA A 20 17.21 4.62 4.08
CA ALA A 20 17.41 3.29 3.50
C ALA A 20 17.78 2.22 4.54
N GLU A 21 18.40 2.61 5.66
CA GLU A 21 18.67 1.69 6.78
C GLU A 21 17.37 1.14 7.39
N GLY A 22 16.27 1.88 7.26
CA GLY A 22 14.95 1.45 7.70
C GLY A 22 14.45 0.20 6.98
N PHE A 23 14.92 -0.09 5.76
CA PHE A 23 14.50 -1.30 5.01
C PHE A 23 15.02 -2.60 5.63
N PHE A 24 16.01 -2.54 6.52
CA PHE A 24 16.64 -3.70 7.14
C PHE A 24 16.25 -3.85 8.62
N SER A 25 15.32 -3.01 9.10
CA SER A 25 14.90 -2.96 10.49
C SER A 25 13.40 -3.17 10.59
N LYS A 26 12.97 -4.10 11.45
CA LYS A 26 11.57 -4.28 11.82
C LYS A 26 10.85 -3.02 12.34
N TYR A 27 11.56 -1.92 12.63
CA TYR A 27 10.96 -0.64 13.07
C TYR A 27 11.10 0.47 12.03
N GLY A 28 11.79 0.24 10.91
CA GLY A 28 12.19 1.31 9.98
C GLY A 28 11.03 1.97 9.22
N ASN A 29 9.86 1.33 9.20
CA ASN A 29 8.64 1.85 8.61
C ASN A 29 7.57 2.25 9.67
N ASN A 30 7.97 2.41 10.95
CA ASN A 30 7.09 2.84 12.06
C ASN A 30 5.78 2.04 12.15
N ASP A 31 5.83 0.70 12.19
CA ASP A 31 4.64 -0.16 12.30
C ASP A 31 3.62 0.03 11.15
N GLY A 32 4.11 0.45 9.99
CA GLY A 32 3.32 0.72 8.79
C GLY A 32 2.82 2.16 8.68
N ASP A 33 3.06 3.00 9.68
CA ASP A 33 2.68 4.43 9.65
C ASP A 33 3.52 5.21 8.62
N ASN A 34 4.77 4.79 8.37
CA ASN A 34 5.61 5.34 7.31
C ASN A 34 5.38 4.60 5.98
N VAL A 35 4.23 4.90 5.38
CA VAL A 35 3.83 4.34 4.08
C VAL A 35 4.80 4.68 2.96
N ILE A 36 5.37 5.90 2.96
CA ILE A 36 6.35 6.29 1.95
C ILE A 36 7.56 5.36 2.02
N GLY A 37 7.99 5.01 3.23
CA GLY A 37 9.04 4.01 3.43
C GLY A 37 8.66 2.62 2.95
N LEU A 38 7.43 2.19 3.21
CA LEU A 38 6.91 0.88 2.78
C LEU A 38 6.79 0.75 1.26
N VAL A 39 6.26 1.77 0.59
CA VAL A 39 6.18 1.81 -0.88
C VAL A 39 7.60 1.89 -1.46
N ALA A 40 8.49 2.69 -0.88
CA ALA A 40 9.88 2.76 -1.29
C ALA A 40 10.59 1.41 -1.17
N GLU A 41 10.43 0.71 -0.05
CA GLU A 41 11.00 -0.63 0.18
C GLU A 41 10.52 -1.62 -0.89
N ALA A 42 9.22 -1.63 -1.20
CA ALA A 42 8.67 -2.47 -2.26
C ALA A 42 9.31 -2.18 -3.63
N HIS A 43 9.55 -0.90 -3.97
CA HIS A 43 10.27 -0.54 -5.19
C HIS A 43 11.75 -0.92 -5.17
N VAL A 44 12.42 -0.82 -4.02
CA VAL A 44 13.80 -1.29 -3.85
C VAL A 44 13.89 -2.80 -4.07
N ILE A 45 12.96 -3.57 -3.51
CA ILE A 45 12.87 -5.02 -3.74
C ILE A 45 12.64 -5.30 -5.22
N LYS A 46 11.68 -4.65 -5.87
CA LYS A 46 11.46 -4.81 -7.32
C LYS A 46 12.72 -4.54 -8.12
N ARG A 47 13.45 -3.47 -7.79
CA ARG A 47 14.70 -3.11 -8.46
C ARG A 47 15.79 -4.17 -8.26
N LEU A 48 15.94 -4.70 -7.05
CA LEU A 48 16.87 -5.79 -6.77
C LEU A 48 16.53 -7.03 -7.60
N LEU A 49 15.25 -7.41 -7.66
CA LEU A 49 14.79 -8.54 -8.47
C LEU A 49 15.06 -8.34 -9.97
N GLU A 50 14.82 -7.14 -10.50
CA GLU A 50 15.12 -6.77 -11.90
C GLU A 50 16.61 -6.87 -12.23
N GLU A 51 17.48 -6.58 -11.27
CA GLU A 51 18.95 -6.70 -11.40
C GLU A 51 19.46 -8.13 -11.17
N GLY A 52 18.55 -9.10 -11.06
CA GLY A 52 18.85 -10.53 -10.92
C GLY A 52 19.27 -10.93 -9.51
N TYR A 53 19.00 -10.10 -8.50
CA TYR A 53 19.13 -10.51 -7.11
C TYR A 53 17.91 -11.32 -6.68
N GLU A 54 18.11 -12.19 -5.71
CA GLU A 54 17.06 -12.75 -4.90
C GLU A 54 17.01 -12.02 -3.57
N VAL A 55 15.81 -11.76 -3.06
CA VAL A 55 15.61 -11.02 -1.81
C VAL A 55 14.76 -11.85 -0.87
N LYS A 56 15.30 -12.12 0.32
CA LYS A 56 14.56 -12.75 1.41
C LYS A 56 13.96 -11.66 2.29
N ILE A 57 12.65 -11.64 2.37
CA ILE A 57 11.89 -10.73 3.22
C ILE A 57 11.32 -11.48 4.42
N ILE A 58 11.27 -10.81 5.57
CA ILE A 58 10.53 -11.30 6.74
C ILE A 58 9.25 -10.48 6.84
N HIS A 59 8.12 -11.19 6.85
CA HIS A 59 6.81 -10.61 7.14
C HIS A 59 6.53 -10.77 8.63
N SER A 60 6.65 -9.68 9.38
CA SER A 60 6.22 -9.59 10.78
C SER A 60 5.07 -8.57 10.88
N HIS A 61 5.06 -7.71 11.92
CA HIS A 61 4.26 -6.48 11.90
C HIS A 61 4.71 -5.54 10.78
N ASN A 62 5.99 -5.60 10.41
CA ASN A 62 6.61 -4.85 9.33
C ASN A 62 7.35 -5.80 8.38
N VAL A 63 7.61 -5.30 7.17
CA VAL A 63 8.49 -5.97 6.21
C VAL A 63 9.92 -5.51 6.47
N GLU A 64 10.85 -6.45 6.45
CA GLU A 64 12.28 -6.18 6.50
C GLU A 64 13.01 -7.04 5.48
N ILE A 65 13.96 -6.44 4.77
CA ILE A 65 14.91 -7.17 3.91
C ILE A 65 15.92 -7.86 4.82
N ARG A 66 15.93 -9.20 4.80
CA ARG A 66 16.78 -10.02 5.65
C ARG A 66 18.04 -10.51 4.96
N GLU A 67 17.93 -10.77 3.66
CA GLU A 67 19.03 -11.32 2.87
C GLU A 67 18.89 -10.87 1.42
N ILE A 68 20.02 -10.54 0.80
CA ILE A 68 20.12 -10.27 -0.64
C ILE A 68 21.18 -11.21 -1.23
N ARG A 69 20.81 -11.94 -2.28
CA ARG A 69 21.64 -12.98 -2.89
C ARG A 69 21.75 -12.81 -4.40
N ARG A 70 22.92 -13.10 -4.99
CA ARG A 70 23.10 -13.21 -6.45
C ARG A 70 24.28 -14.13 -6.77
N GLY A 71 24.02 -15.31 -7.32
CA GLY A 71 25.07 -16.32 -7.55
C GLY A 71 25.78 -16.71 -6.25
N HIS A 72 27.09 -16.49 -6.16
CA HIS A 72 27.87 -16.75 -4.95
C HIS A 72 27.85 -15.60 -3.92
N LEU A 73 27.29 -14.44 -4.27
CA LEU A 73 27.13 -13.32 -3.33
C LEU A 73 25.93 -13.60 -2.42
N ILE A 74 26.17 -13.62 -1.12
CA ILE A 74 25.14 -13.67 -0.06
C ILE A 74 25.44 -12.54 0.90
N CYS A 75 24.46 -11.65 1.09
CA CYS A 75 24.53 -10.54 2.03
C CYS A 75 23.42 -10.69 3.07
N GLU A 76 23.79 -11.05 4.30
CA GLU A 76 22.87 -11.03 5.44
C GLU A 76 22.68 -9.60 5.93
N CYS A 77 21.43 -9.15 5.96
CA CYS A 77 21.02 -7.81 6.39
C CYS A 77 20.63 -7.80 7.87
N VAL A 78 21.47 -8.38 8.74
CA VAL A 78 21.26 -8.42 10.19
C VAL A 78 22.45 -7.77 10.90
N ARG A 79 22.33 -6.47 11.19
CA ARG A 79 23.33 -5.66 11.89
C ARG A 79 22.65 -4.58 12.73
N ASP A 80 23.46 -3.83 13.47
CA ASP A 80 23.00 -2.64 14.16
C ASP A 80 22.55 -1.56 13.16
N TYR A 81 21.66 -0.68 13.61
CA TYR A 81 21.11 0.38 12.76
C TYR A 81 22.22 1.28 12.23
N GLY A 82 22.28 1.49 10.91
CA GLY A 82 23.32 2.29 10.28
C GLY A 82 24.56 1.50 9.85
N GLU A 83 24.63 0.21 10.18
CA GLU A 83 25.75 -0.64 9.80
C GLU A 83 25.45 -1.53 8.61
N VAL A 84 24.18 -1.70 8.21
CA VAL A 84 23.82 -2.68 7.17
C VAL A 84 24.42 -2.24 5.83
N ILE A 85 24.12 -1.03 5.36
CA ILE A 85 24.63 -0.53 4.07
C ILE A 85 26.15 -0.33 4.14
N GLU A 86 26.68 0.13 5.28
CA GLU A 86 28.13 0.31 5.48
C GLU A 86 28.93 -1.00 5.35
N ASN A 87 28.31 -2.16 5.62
CA ASN A 87 28.96 -3.47 5.53
C ASN A 87 28.57 -4.28 4.28
N MET A 88 27.68 -3.77 3.44
CA MET A 88 27.32 -4.44 2.18
C MET A 88 28.51 -4.61 1.22
N PRO A 89 28.48 -5.63 0.34
CA PRO A 89 29.37 -5.72 -0.82
C PRO A 89 29.32 -4.45 -1.68
N ARG A 90 30.42 -4.18 -2.40
CA ARG A 90 30.59 -2.96 -3.20
C ARG A 90 29.43 -2.72 -4.17
N ASP A 91 29.02 -3.74 -4.92
CA ASP A 91 27.95 -3.63 -5.92
C ASP A 91 26.62 -3.17 -5.27
N LEU A 92 26.25 -3.74 -4.12
CA LEU A 92 25.04 -3.35 -3.40
C LEU A 92 25.14 -1.94 -2.83
N LYS A 93 26.31 -1.55 -2.29
CA LYS A 93 26.55 -0.16 -1.86
C LYS A 93 26.38 0.82 -3.01
N GLU A 94 26.86 0.48 -4.19
CA GLU A 94 26.73 1.32 -5.38
C GLU A 94 25.27 1.44 -5.82
N LEU A 95 24.46 0.37 -5.74
CA LEU A 95 23.01 0.42 -5.95
C LEU A 95 22.33 1.38 -4.97
N PHE A 96 22.57 1.26 -3.66
CA PHE A 96 21.94 2.14 -2.66
C PHE A 96 22.41 3.60 -2.76
N ARG A 97 23.67 3.84 -3.15
CA ARG A 97 24.16 5.18 -3.50
C ARG A 97 23.42 5.74 -4.71
N SER A 98 23.26 4.95 -5.76
CA SER A 98 22.49 5.35 -6.93
C SER A 98 21.06 5.73 -6.56
N LEU A 99 20.39 4.95 -5.70
CA LEU A 99 19.03 5.27 -5.22
C LEU A 99 18.99 6.55 -4.40
N THR A 100 20.01 6.83 -3.59
CA THR A 100 20.12 8.06 -2.81
C THR A 100 20.31 9.28 -3.72
N ASP A 101 21.12 9.14 -4.77
CA ASP A 101 21.41 10.22 -5.70
C ASP A 101 20.22 10.52 -6.62
N SER A 102 19.58 9.49 -7.20
CA SER A 102 18.46 9.64 -8.15
C SER A 102 17.08 9.76 -7.50
N GLY A 103 16.94 9.25 -6.28
CA GLY A 103 15.66 8.94 -5.67
C GLY A 103 14.95 7.74 -6.31
N ILE A 104 13.86 7.31 -5.68
CA ILE A 104 12.90 6.35 -6.22
C ILE A 104 11.84 7.13 -7.02
N ARG A 105 11.73 6.82 -8.31
CA ARG A 105 10.86 7.52 -9.27
C ARG A 105 9.70 6.62 -9.69
N ILE A 106 8.56 6.75 -9.02
CA ILE A 106 7.35 5.97 -9.30
C ILE A 106 6.57 6.64 -10.44
N ARG A 107 6.23 5.85 -11.46
CA ARG A 107 5.49 6.31 -12.65
C ARG A 107 4.13 5.65 -12.72
N VAL A 108 3.12 6.39 -12.28
CA VAL A 108 1.72 5.94 -12.33
C VAL A 108 1.10 6.48 -13.62
N ARG A 109 0.58 5.58 -14.47
CA ARG A 109 -0.09 5.97 -15.71
C ARG A 109 -1.48 6.53 -15.43
N ASP A 110 -1.85 7.55 -16.20
CA ASP A 110 -3.24 7.98 -16.27
C ASP A 110 -4.09 6.93 -16.99
N ASN A 111 -5.01 6.30 -16.28
CA ASN A 111 -5.80 5.19 -16.82
C ASN A 111 -7.29 5.22 -16.43
N GLY A 112 -7.74 6.32 -15.82
CA GLY A 112 -9.13 6.45 -15.40
C GLY A 112 -9.52 7.90 -15.17
N ARG A 113 -10.58 8.08 -14.37
CA ARG A 113 -11.23 9.37 -14.16
C ARG A 113 -11.04 9.94 -12.75
N ILE A 114 -10.68 9.12 -11.77
CA ILE A 114 -10.52 9.52 -10.37
C ILE A 114 -9.24 10.36 -10.24
N PRO A 115 -9.33 11.65 -9.91
CA PRO A 115 -8.14 12.47 -9.75
C PRO A 115 -7.50 12.25 -8.37
N VAL A 116 -6.18 12.08 -8.34
CA VAL A 116 -5.37 11.99 -7.11
C VAL A 116 -4.49 13.22 -7.02
N TYR A 117 -4.59 13.97 -5.93
CA TYR A 117 -3.87 15.22 -5.72
C TYR A 117 -2.90 15.12 -4.56
N PHE A 118 -1.82 15.90 -4.65
CA PHE A 118 -0.91 16.18 -3.54
C PHE A 118 -0.60 17.67 -3.55
N GLU A 119 -0.76 18.34 -2.40
CA GLU A 119 -0.62 19.81 -2.30
C GLU A 119 -1.38 20.55 -3.42
N ASP A 120 -2.63 20.14 -3.66
CA ASP A 120 -3.51 20.66 -4.71
C ASP A 120 -2.99 20.51 -6.16
N LYS A 121 -1.88 19.79 -6.37
CA LYS A 121 -1.38 19.40 -7.69
C LYS A 121 -1.92 18.03 -8.06
N LEU A 122 -2.48 17.91 -9.27
CA LEU A 122 -2.91 16.62 -9.80
C LEU A 122 -1.68 15.73 -10.04
N LEU A 123 -1.59 14.60 -9.35
CA LEU A 123 -0.54 13.60 -9.53
C LEU A 123 -0.82 12.71 -10.74
N PHE A 124 -2.05 12.19 -10.83
CA PHE A 124 -2.52 11.33 -11.90
C PHE A 124 -4.04 11.14 -11.82
N ARG A 125 -4.62 10.54 -12.85
CA ARG A 125 -5.99 10.02 -12.84
C ARG A 125 -6.02 8.50 -12.95
N THR A 126 -6.81 7.84 -12.10
CA THR A 126 -6.82 6.37 -12.02
C THR A 126 -8.22 5.76 -12.06
N SER A 127 -8.27 4.46 -12.36
CA SER A 127 -9.34 3.56 -11.99
C SER A 127 -8.79 2.56 -10.98
N LEU A 128 -9.42 2.49 -9.80
CA LEU A 128 -9.01 1.60 -8.71
C LEU A 128 -9.81 0.30 -8.69
N LYS A 129 -10.83 0.13 -9.56
CA LYS A 129 -11.71 -1.05 -9.54
C LYS A 129 -10.94 -2.38 -9.58
N ASN A 130 -9.93 -2.49 -10.44
CA ASN A 130 -9.13 -3.71 -10.55
C ASN A 130 -8.25 -3.93 -9.32
N VAL A 131 -7.65 -2.87 -8.79
CA VAL A 131 -6.87 -2.91 -7.54
C VAL A 131 -7.76 -3.35 -6.37
N LEU A 132 -8.94 -2.76 -6.21
CA LEU A 132 -9.89 -3.10 -5.14
C LEU A 132 -10.38 -4.54 -5.25
N ARG A 133 -10.70 -5.01 -6.48
CA ARG A 133 -11.06 -6.43 -6.70
C ARG A 133 -9.95 -7.37 -6.30
N TYR A 134 -8.72 -7.05 -6.70
CA TYR A 134 -7.55 -7.83 -6.36
C TYR A 134 -7.36 -7.88 -4.84
N LEU A 135 -7.42 -6.74 -4.14
CA LEU A 135 -7.32 -6.69 -2.67
C LEU A 135 -8.45 -7.49 -1.98
N ILE A 136 -9.69 -7.40 -2.47
CA ILE A 136 -10.83 -8.20 -1.96
C ILE A 136 -10.59 -9.70 -2.12
N SER A 137 -9.92 -10.11 -3.19
CA SER A 137 -9.63 -11.53 -3.47
C SER A 137 -8.57 -12.13 -2.54
N LYS A 138 -7.79 -11.30 -1.85
CA LYS A 138 -6.72 -11.76 -0.95
C LYS A 138 -7.28 -12.17 0.43
N PRO A 139 -6.74 -13.21 1.07
CA PRO A 139 -7.07 -13.57 2.45
C PRO A 139 -6.76 -12.43 3.44
N LEU A 140 -7.63 -12.22 4.44
CA LEU A 140 -7.49 -11.17 5.46
C LEU A 140 -6.17 -11.27 6.28
N LEU A 141 -5.61 -12.46 6.47
CA LEU A 141 -4.32 -12.61 7.16
C LEU A 141 -3.12 -12.14 6.32
N LEU A 142 -3.27 -12.08 5.00
CA LEU A 142 -2.30 -11.47 4.08
C LEU A 142 -2.60 -9.98 3.87
N SER A 143 -3.67 -9.42 4.42
CA SER A 143 -4.13 -8.07 4.09
C SER A 143 -3.36 -6.95 4.80
N PHE A 144 -2.49 -7.27 5.74
CA PHE A 144 -1.58 -6.29 6.32
C PHE A 144 -0.33 -6.23 5.47
N ILE A 145 -0.25 -5.19 4.61
CA ILE A 145 0.97 -4.72 3.94
C ILE A 145 1.54 -5.64 2.83
N SER A 146 1.46 -6.96 2.98
CA SER A 146 2.04 -7.95 2.06
C SER A 146 1.69 -7.73 0.58
N PRO A 147 0.44 -7.38 0.18
CA PRO A 147 0.11 -7.22 -1.23
C PRO A 147 0.95 -6.14 -1.90
N VAL A 148 1.37 -5.09 -1.17
CA VAL A 148 2.18 -3.98 -1.70
C VAL A 148 3.52 -4.44 -2.28
N PHE A 149 4.01 -5.59 -1.82
CA PHE A 149 5.25 -6.21 -2.29
C PHE A 149 5.04 -7.17 -3.47
N GLU A 150 3.80 -7.40 -3.90
CA GLU A 150 3.53 -8.21 -5.09
C GLU A 150 3.92 -7.47 -6.38
N THR A 151 4.41 -8.25 -7.35
CA THR A 151 5.01 -7.70 -8.57
C THR A 151 3.99 -7.19 -9.58
N ASP A 152 2.79 -7.76 -9.60
CA ASP A 152 1.79 -7.60 -10.67
C ASP A 152 1.13 -6.23 -10.71
N HIS A 153 1.16 -5.49 -9.60
CA HIS A 153 0.58 -4.16 -9.50
C HIS A 153 1.61 -3.16 -8.99
N GLU A 154 1.38 -1.89 -9.31
CA GLU A 154 2.16 -0.76 -8.81
C GLU A 154 1.99 -0.62 -7.28
N PRO A 155 3.06 -0.76 -6.46
CA PRO A 155 2.99 -0.72 -5.00
C PRO A 155 2.24 0.50 -4.45
N PHE A 156 2.46 1.67 -5.07
CA PHE A 156 1.76 2.89 -4.68
C PHE A 156 0.23 2.77 -4.85
N LEU A 157 -0.23 2.19 -5.95
CA LEU A 157 -1.65 1.99 -6.21
C LEU A 157 -2.27 0.94 -5.29
N LEU A 158 -1.53 -0.13 -4.96
CA LEU A 158 -2.00 -1.14 -4.02
C LEU A 158 -2.22 -0.56 -2.63
N TYR A 159 -1.28 0.25 -2.14
CA TYR A 159 -1.43 0.91 -0.85
C TYR A 159 -2.60 1.90 -0.85
N LEU A 160 -2.70 2.75 -1.89
CA LEU A 160 -3.82 3.68 -2.01
C LEU A 160 -5.17 2.95 -2.07
N GLY A 161 -5.26 1.86 -2.83
CA GLY A 161 -6.46 1.02 -2.89
C GLY A 161 -6.82 0.39 -1.55
N TRP A 162 -5.81 0.01 -0.76
CA TRP A 162 -6.00 -0.52 0.59
C TRP A 162 -6.63 0.52 1.53
N GLU A 163 -6.10 1.75 1.56
CA GLU A 163 -6.68 2.84 2.37
C GLU A 163 -8.14 3.12 2.02
N ILE A 164 -8.45 3.14 0.72
CA ILE A 164 -9.82 3.32 0.22
C ILE A 164 -10.72 2.15 0.64
N MET A 165 -10.20 0.92 0.61
CA MET A 165 -10.94 -0.26 1.06
C MET A 165 -11.19 -0.24 2.56
N LEU A 166 -10.23 0.20 3.37
CA LEU A 166 -10.42 0.40 4.81
C LEU A 166 -11.50 1.43 5.10
N MET A 167 -11.45 2.59 4.44
CA MET A 167 -12.51 3.61 4.54
C MET A 167 -13.88 3.02 4.21
N LEU A 168 -13.98 2.23 3.13
CA LEU A 168 -15.20 1.53 2.74
C LEU A 168 -15.69 0.58 3.84
N PHE A 169 -14.78 -0.22 4.41
CA PHE A 169 -15.10 -1.22 5.44
C PHE A 169 -15.63 -0.56 6.72
N TYR A 170 -14.95 0.49 7.20
CA TYR A 170 -15.38 1.25 8.37
C TYR A 170 -16.72 1.96 8.13
N ALA A 171 -16.88 2.63 6.99
CA ALA A 171 -18.08 3.39 6.66
C ALA A 171 -19.31 2.50 6.41
N SER A 172 -19.11 1.33 5.80
CA SER A 172 -20.19 0.49 5.30
C SER A 172 -20.35 -0.82 6.05
N SER A 173 -19.72 -1.00 7.21
CA SER A 173 -19.74 -2.26 7.98
C SER A 173 -19.46 -3.48 7.07
N MET A 174 -18.50 -3.34 6.16
CA MET A 174 -18.08 -4.41 5.24
C MET A 174 -16.70 -4.91 5.66
N THR A 175 -16.34 -6.09 5.16
CA THR A 175 -14.97 -6.60 5.22
C THR A 175 -14.74 -7.59 4.08
N SER A 176 -13.52 -8.11 3.95
CA SER A 176 -13.22 -9.26 3.10
C SER A 176 -13.05 -10.53 3.93
N GLN A 177 -13.63 -11.64 3.47
CA GLN A 177 -13.46 -12.95 4.10
C GLN A 177 -13.33 -14.03 3.01
N ASN A 178 -12.27 -14.84 3.09
CA ASN A 178 -11.98 -15.92 2.13
C ASN A 178 -12.07 -15.45 0.66
N GLY A 179 -11.46 -14.28 0.37
CA GLY A 179 -11.42 -13.70 -0.97
C GLY A 179 -12.75 -13.12 -1.48
N LYS A 180 -13.70 -12.81 -0.58
CA LYS A 180 -15.03 -12.30 -0.92
C LYS A 180 -15.37 -11.08 -0.09
N LEU A 181 -16.05 -10.12 -0.71
CA LEU A 181 -16.65 -8.99 0.02
C LEU A 181 -17.87 -9.48 0.81
N VAL A 182 -17.90 -9.18 2.10
CA VAL A 182 -18.97 -9.56 3.02
C VAL A 182 -19.45 -8.36 3.82
N LYS A 183 -20.73 -8.39 4.19
CA LYS A 183 -21.36 -7.43 5.10
C LYS A 183 -21.32 -8.01 6.51
N VAL A 184 -20.91 -7.18 7.47
CA VAL A 184 -20.89 -7.48 8.90
C VAL A 184 -22.21 -7.02 9.52
N LEU A 185 -22.99 -7.95 10.06
CA LEU A 185 -24.28 -7.68 10.69
C LEU A 185 -24.22 -8.01 12.18
N GLY A 186 -24.64 -7.07 13.03
CA GLY A 186 -24.76 -7.28 14.48
C GLY A 186 -26.10 -7.90 14.85
N GLY A 187 -26.08 -8.95 15.67
CA GLY A 187 -27.29 -9.55 16.25
C GLY A 187 -27.79 -8.77 17.48
N LYS A 188 -29.12 -8.56 17.59
CA LYS A 188 -29.77 -7.95 18.78
C LYS A 188 -29.92 -8.91 19.98
N THR A 189 -29.40 -10.12 19.90
CA THR A 189 -29.45 -11.13 20.97
C THR A 189 -28.08 -11.78 21.17
N ARG A 190 -27.87 -12.37 22.37
CA ARG A 190 -26.63 -13.09 22.77
C ARG A 190 -26.28 -14.18 21.75
N GLY A 191 -25.54 -13.85 20.71
CA GLY A 191 -25.26 -14.78 19.60
C GLY A 191 -24.70 -14.12 18.34
N GLY A 192 -23.48 -13.60 18.43
CA GLY A 192 -22.53 -13.55 17.31
C GLY A 192 -22.66 -12.44 16.25
N VAL A 193 -21.50 -11.99 15.77
CA VAL A 193 -21.35 -11.21 14.53
C VAL A 193 -21.61 -12.14 13.34
N ARG A 194 -22.48 -11.74 12.40
CA ARG A 194 -22.77 -12.52 11.18
C ARG A 194 -22.10 -11.89 9.96
N TYR A 195 -21.52 -12.71 9.09
CA TYR A 195 -20.93 -12.30 7.83
C TYR A 195 -21.76 -12.83 6.66
N VAL A 196 -22.26 -11.93 5.80
CA VAL A 196 -23.09 -12.31 4.65
C VAL A 196 -22.44 -11.81 3.36
N LYS A 197 -22.30 -12.69 2.37
CA LYS A 197 -21.66 -12.35 1.09
C LYS A 197 -22.44 -11.26 0.36
N VAL A 198 -21.72 -10.26 -0.16
CA VAL A 198 -22.26 -9.26 -1.09
C VAL A 198 -22.36 -9.88 -2.49
N GLU A 199 -23.52 -9.80 -3.12
CA GLU A 199 -23.76 -10.37 -4.45
C GLU A 199 -23.31 -9.43 -5.57
N ASN A 200 -23.66 -8.14 -5.45
CA ASN A 200 -23.46 -7.13 -6.48
C ASN A 200 -22.15 -6.34 -6.28
N VAL A 201 -21.04 -7.03 -6.03
CA VAL A 201 -19.73 -6.41 -5.75
C VAL A 201 -19.32 -5.40 -6.82
N ASN A 202 -19.56 -5.70 -8.10
CA ASN A 202 -19.21 -4.79 -9.18
C ASN A 202 -19.97 -3.46 -9.11
N GLU A 203 -21.26 -3.50 -8.82
CA GLU A 203 -22.12 -2.31 -8.67
C GLU A 203 -21.66 -1.46 -7.48
N VAL A 204 -21.28 -2.10 -6.37
CA VAL A 204 -20.68 -1.40 -5.22
C VAL A 204 -19.38 -0.72 -5.61
N LEU A 205 -18.49 -1.41 -6.32
CA LEU A 205 -17.20 -0.83 -6.75
C LEU A 205 -17.37 0.27 -7.80
N ASP A 206 -18.34 0.16 -8.71
CA ASP A 206 -18.69 1.23 -9.64
C ASP A 206 -19.11 2.48 -8.90
N ARG A 207 -19.94 2.32 -7.86
CA ARG A 207 -20.39 3.44 -7.03
C ARG A 207 -19.26 4.06 -6.21
N VAL A 208 -18.31 3.24 -5.74
CA VAL A 208 -17.08 3.73 -5.09
C VAL A 208 -16.30 4.62 -6.06
N GLU A 209 -16.09 4.19 -7.30
CA GLU A 209 -15.35 5.01 -8.28
C GLU A 209 -16.08 6.31 -8.64
N GLU A 210 -17.41 6.30 -8.74
CA GLU A 210 -18.20 7.53 -8.97
C GLU A 210 -18.06 8.54 -7.81
N ILE A 211 -18.07 8.06 -6.57
CA ILE A 211 -17.88 8.91 -5.39
C ILE A 211 -16.47 9.51 -5.41
N LEU A 212 -15.45 8.70 -5.69
CA LEU A 212 -14.06 9.15 -5.74
C LEU A 212 -13.78 10.08 -6.92
N GLU A 213 -14.43 9.88 -8.07
CA GLU A 213 -14.36 10.80 -9.20
C GLU A 213 -14.90 12.19 -8.80
N LYS A 214 -16.04 12.22 -8.11
CA LYS A 214 -16.67 13.47 -7.68
C LYS A 214 -15.86 14.22 -6.62
N LEU A 215 -15.30 13.49 -5.64
CA LEU A 215 -14.61 14.09 -4.50
C LEU A 215 -13.11 14.33 -4.73
N GLY A 216 -12.51 13.55 -5.64
CA GLY A 216 -11.06 13.41 -5.73
C GLY A 216 -10.44 12.74 -4.50
N ILE A 217 -9.19 12.33 -4.63
CA ILE A 217 -8.37 11.83 -3.51
C ILE A 217 -7.33 12.89 -3.21
N LEU A 218 -7.40 13.52 -2.03
CA LEU A 218 -6.46 14.56 -1.62
C LEU A 218 -5.45 13.98 -0.63
N LEU A 219 -4.17 13.94 -0.97
CA LEU A 219 -3.11 13.41 -0.11
C LEU A 219 -2.53 14.49 0.82
N VAL A 220 -2.19 14.10 2.05
CA VAL A 220 -1.61 14.98 3.08
C VAL A 220 -0.11 15.22 2.81
N PRO A 221 0.41 16.45 3.01
CA PRO A 221 1.77 16.84 2.62
C PRO A 221 2.93 16.54 3.60
N ASP A 222 2.68 16.01 4.80
CA ASP A 222 3.66 16.08 5.91
C ASP A 222 4.73 14.98 5.92
N PHE A 223 5.97 15.34 6.28
CA PHE A 223 7.19 14.50 6.29
C PHE A 223 7.07 13.24 7.16
N TRP A 224 6.25 13.29 8.21
CA TRP A 224 5.99 12.16 9.12
C TRP A 224 4.74 11.36 8.79
N LYS A 225 3.95 11.82 7.81
CA LYS A 225 2.72 11.15 7.45
C LYS A 225 3.00 10.27 6.25
N GLY A 226 2.73 8.98 6.42
CA GLY A 226 2.50 8.13 5.27
C GLY A 226 1.43 8.70 4.34
N LEU A 227 1.17 8.02 3.23
CA LEU A 227 0.09 8.34 2.32
C LEU A 227 -1.25 8.41 3.08
N ASN A 228 -1.66 9.61 3.44
CA ASN A 228 -2.88 9.85 4.20
C ASN A 228 -3.80 10.73 3.37
N VAL A 229 -5.10 10.47 3.46
CA VAL A 229 -6.11 11.13 2.64
C VAL A 229 -6.75 12.24 3.48
N SER A 230 -6.51 13.51 3.11
CA SER A 230 -6.96 14.69 3.86
C SER A 230 -8.49 14.85 3.82
N ASN A 231 -9.13 14.38 2.75
CA ASN A 231 -10.59 14.36 2.61
C ASN A 231 -11.23 13.01 3.00
N LYS A 232 -10.52 12.16 3.77
CA LYS A 232 -11.00 10.84 4.23
C LYS A 232 -12.40 10.86 4.80
N ARG A 233 -12.69 11.80 5.72
CA ARG A 233 -14.00 11.91 6.36
C ARG A 233 -15.14 12.12 5.35
N SER A 234 -14.93 12.97 4.35
CA SER A 234 -15.94 13.24 3.32
C SER A 234 -16.19 12.01 2.44
N ILE A 235 -15.13 11.25 2.11
CA ILE A 235 -15.26 9.99 1.39
C ILE A 235 -16.04 8.97 2.22
N GLU A 236 -15.71 8.81 3.50
CA GLU A 236 -16.41 7.89 4.41
C GLU A 236 -17.90 8.24 4.58
N GLU A 237 -18.24 9.53 4.64
CA GLU A 237 -19.63 9.99 4.73
C GLU A 237 -20.45 9.60 3.50
N GLU A 238 -19.87 9.69 2.29
CA GLU A 238 -20.53 9.21 1.06
C GLU A 238 -20.57 7.67 1.01
N PHE A 239 -19.50 6.98 1.43
CA PHE A 239 -19.48 5.52 1.47
C PHE A 239 -20.54 4.93 2.39
N LYS A 240 -20.93 5.60 3.49
CA LYS A 240 -22.04 5.15 4.36
C LYS A 240 -23.35 4.91 3.59
N ARG A 241 -23.58 5.64 2.50
CA ARG A 241 -24.78 5.53 1.65
C ARG A 241 -24.77 4.28 0.76
N LEU A 242 -23.63 3.62 0.59
CA LEU A 242 -23.53 2.38 -0.19
C LEU A 242 -24.38 1.25 0.40
N ASN A 243 -24.73 1.33 1.69
CA ASN A 243 -25.61 0.37 2.34
C ASN A 243 -26.97 0.22 1.64
N GLU A 244 -27.47 1.27 0.98
CA GLU A 244 -28.77 1.27 0.30
C GLU A 244 -28.78 0.41 -0.96
N ILE A 245 -27.63 0.23 -1.61
CA ILE A 245 -27.51 -0.50 -2.88
C ILE A 245 -26.98 -1.93 -2.71
N VAL A 246 -26.58 -2.32 -1.51
CA VAL A 246 -25.94 -3.63 -1.26
C VAL A 246 -26.96 -4.76 -1.25
N ARG A 247 -26.79 -5.73 -2.15
CA ARG A 247 -27.57 -6.96 -2.19
C ARG A 247 -26.82 -8.07 -1.47
N LEU A 248 -27.48 -8.69 -0.50
CA LEU A 248 -26.93 -9.77 0.29
C LEU A 248 -27.39 -11.12 -0.22
N ARG A 249 -26.49 -12.10 -0.21
CA ARG A 249 -26.82 -13.47 -0.60
C ARG A 249 -27.88 -14.03 0.33
N ARG A 250 -29.04 -14.39 -0.23
CA ARG A 250 -30.07 -15.11 0.52
C ARG A 250 -29.48 -16.46 0.93
N GLU A 251 -29.51 -16.73 2.22
CA GLU A 251 -29.13 -18.04 2.73
C GLU A 251 -30.18 -19.04 2.27
N ALA A 252 -29.71 -20.14 1.66
CA ALA A 252 -30.54 -21.27 1.28
C ALA A 252 -30.85 -22.14 2.51
#